data_AF-A0A9W6TG57-F1
#
_entry.id   AF-A0A9W6TG57-F1
#
_cell.length_a   1.000
_cell.length_b   1.000
_cell.length_c   1.000
_cell.angle_alpha   90.00
_cell.angle_beta   90.00
_cell.angle_gamma   90.00
#
_symmetry.space_group_name_H-M   'P 1'
#
loop_
_entity.id
_entity.type
_entity.pdbx_description
1 polymer ?
#
loop_
_entity_poly.entity_id
_entity_poly.type
_entity_poly.pdbx_seq_one_letter_code
_entity_poly.pdbx_strand_id
1 'polypeptide(L)'
;MKKKHVKLAPIGLLAPPENGQQLLMALRDTLKALVALHAIKLMHRDLRWENVLKYSTEGDKWFLIDFDEGTSSPAAKVTHLKAESHAPEILSSSSHTVKVDIWSVGYLLMTSPFQDLTPELERIKSQCLQKDPSSRPTAKLLLTAIESLIES
;
A
#
# COMPACT_ATOMS: atom_id res chain seq x y z
N MET A 1 -27.65 -29.95 27.65
CA MET A 1 -27.34 -28.93 26.63
C MET A 1 -25.83 -28.75 26.53
N LYS A 2 -25.19 -28.99 25.36
CA LYS A 2 -23.76 -28.66 25.18
C LYS A 2 -23.63 -27.14 25.05
N LYS A 3 -22.91 -26.49 25.96
CA LYS A 3 -22.58 -25.06 25.84
C LYS A 3 -21.74 -24.84 24.57
N LYS A 4 -22.31 -24.17 23.58
CA LYS A 4 -21.57 -23.68 22.41
C LYS A 4 -20.75 -22.47 22.87
N HIS A 5 -19.44 -22.56 22.75
CA HIS A 5 -18.55 -21.43 23.00
C HIS A 5 -18.03 -20.93 21.65
N VAL A 6 -17.99 -19.61 21.48
CA VAL A 6 -17.33 -18.96 20.35
C VAL A 6 -15.92 -18.61 20.79
N LYS A 7 -14.91 -19.13 20.10
CA LYS A 7 -13.52 -18.67 20.24
C LYS A 7 -13.28 -17.61 19.18
N LEU A 8 -13.02 -16.38 19.62
CA LEU A 8 -12.57 -15.31 18.75
C LEU A 8 -11.05 -15.32 18.70
N ALA A 9 -10.50 -15.07 17.53
CA ALA A 9 -9.07 -14.88 17.30
C ALA A 9 -8.89 -13.74 16.28
N PRO A 10 -7.79 -12.98 16.36
CA PRO A 10 -7.52 -11.93 15.38
C PRO A 10 -7.30 -12.53 13.98
N ILE A 11 -7.95 -11.94 12.98
CA ILE A 11 -7.78 -12.33 11.56
C ILE A 11 -6.42 -11.83 11.04
N GLY A 12 -6.04 -10.60 11.42
CA GLY A 12 -4.79 -9.97 11.03
C GLY A 12 -3.84 -9.77 12.20
N LEU A 13 -2.56 -9.86 11.92
CA LEU A 13 -1.48 -9.51 12.82
C LEU A 13 -0.77 -8.28 12.27
N LEU A 14 -0.55 -7.29 13.14
CA LEU A 14 0.36 -6.19 12.85
C LEU A 14 1.78 -6.72 12.96
N ALA A 15 2.35 -7.07 11.82
CA ALA A 15 3.71 -7.59 11.71
C ALA A 15 4.34 -6.97 10.47
N PRO A 16 5.39 -6.14 10.58
CA PRO A 16 6.08 -5.67 9.39
C PRO A 16 6.77 -6.82 8.65
N PRO A 17 7.08 -6.68 7.35
CA PRO A 17 7.85 -7.69 6.63
C PRO A 17 9.24 -7.90 7.25
N GLU A 18 9.57 -9.16 7.53
CA GLU A 18 10.83 -9.54 8.20
C GLU A 18 11.98 -9.81 7.21
N ASN A 19 11.66 -10.04 5.93
CA ASN A 19 12.62 -10.35 4.88
C ASN A 19 12.10 -9.91 3.50
N GLY A 20 12.97 -9.98 2.48
CA GLY A 20 12.63 -9.58 1.11
C GLY A 20 11.43 -10.33 0.51
N GLN A 21 11.26 -11.62 0.82
CA GLN A 21 10.11 -12.39 0.35
C GLN A 21 8.80 -11.86 0.94
N GLN A 22 8.76 -11.64 2.26
CA GLN A 22 7.58 -11.07 2.91
C GLN A 22 7.28 -9.66 2.39
N LEU A 23 8.31 -8.85 2.10
CA LEU A 23 8.14 -7.51 1.54
C LEU A 23 7.48 -7.59 0.15
N LEU A 24 7.97 -8.45 -0.73
CA LEU A 24 7.38 -8.66 -2.06
C LEU A 24 5.93 -9.14 -1.97
N MET A 25 5.63 -10.06 -1.05
CA MET A 25 4.28 -10.58 -0.86
C MET A 25 3.32 -9.52 -0.33
N ALA A 26 3.76 -8.70 0.64
CA ALA A 26 2.99 -7.59 1.18
C ALA A 26 2.71 -6.52 0.12
N LEU A 27 3.72 -6.17 -0.69
CA LEU A 27 3.57 -5.22 -1.81
C LEU A 27 2.60 -5.76 -2.86
N ARG A 28 2.72 -7.03 -3.25
CA ARG A 28 1.81 -7.68 -4.21
C ARG A 28 0.36 -7.59 -3.74
N ASP A 29 0.07 -7.99 -2.51
CA ASP A 29 -1.30 -8.03 -2.00
C ASP A 29 -1.88 -6.62 -1.79
N THR A 30 -1.05 -5.67 -1.34
CA THR A 30 -1.40 -4.24 -1.28
C THR A 30 -1.73 -3.70 -2.67
N LEU A 31 -0.91 -4.00 -3.68
CA LEU A 31 -1.12 -3.58 -5.06
C LEU A 31 -2.37 -4.21 -5.68
N LYS A 32 -2.70 -5.46 -5.34
CA LYS A 32 -3.98 -6.09 -5.75
C LYS A 32 -5.18 -5.32 -5.21
N ALA A 33 -5.14 -4.92 -3.94
CA ALA A 33 -6.18 -4.06 -3.36
C ALA A 33 -6.26 -2.72 -4.12
N LEU A 34 -5.13 -2.04 -4.31
CA LEU A 34 -5.10 -0.76 -5.03
C LEU A 34 -5.61 -0.86 -6.47
N VAL A 35 -5.28 -1.93 -7.21
CA VAL A 35 -5.82 -2.16 -8.56
C VAL A 35 -7.35 -2.20 -8.54
N ALA A 36 -7.94 -2.90 -7.56
CA ALA A 36 -9.39 -2.97 -7.41
C ALA A 36 -10.01 -1.61 -7.04
N LEU A 37 -9.41 -0.88 -6.10
CA LEU A 37 -9.87 0.47 -5.70
C LEU A 37 -9.79 1.46 -6.86
N HIS A 38 -8.65 1.48 -7.56
CA HIS A 38 -8.38 2.44 -8.63
C HIS A 38 -9.28 2.20 -9.85
N ALA A 39 -9.70 0.94 -10.08
CA ALA A 39 -10.67 0.60 -11.12
C ALA A 39 -12.04 1.27 -10.90
N ILE A 40 -12.47 1.42 -9.65
CA ILE A 40 -13.71 2.11 -9.26
C ILE A 40 -13.47 3.58 -8.86
N LYS A 41 -12.30 4.14 -9.19
CA LYS A 41 -11.89 5.51 -8.86
C LYS A 41 -11.93 5.80 -7.35
N LEU A 42 -11.59 4.82 -6.52
CA LEU A 42 -11.42 5.02 -5.08
C LEU A 42 -9.93 5.10 -4.73
N MET A 43 -9.59 5.95 -3.77
CA MET A 43 -8.25 6.14 -3.21
C MET A 43 -8.28 5.75 -1.74
N HIS A 44 -7.18 5.20 -1.24
CA HIS A 44 -7.04 4.89 0.18
C HIS A 44 -6.51 6.07 1.01
N ARG A 45 -5.53 6.81 0.46
CA ARG A 45 -4.87 8.00 1.03
C ARG A 45 -4.04 7.81 2.30
N ASP A 46 -4.25 6.76 3.10
CA ASP A 46 -3.40 6.45 4.27
C ASP A 46 -2.67 5.09 4.15
N LEU A 47 -1.86 4.90 3.11
CA LEU A 47 -1.05 3.69 2.95
C LEU A 47 0.22 3.77 3.82
N ARG A 48 0.29 2.91 4.83
CA ARG A 48 1.39 2.78 5.79
C ARG A 48 1.45 1.38 6.36
N TRP A 49 2.58 0.99 6.94
CA TRP A 49 2.80 -0.38 7.42
C TRP A 49 1.81 -0.80 8.52
N GLU A 50 1.26 0.14 9.27
CA GLU A 50 0.22 -0.08 10.27
C GLU A 50 -1.13 -0.52 9.66
N ASN A 51 -1.36 -0.17 8.40
CA ASN A 51 -2.59 -0.49 7.66
C ASN A 51 -2.41 -1.71 6.74
N VAL A 52 -1.25 -2.36 6.74
CA VAL A 52 -0.97 -3.58 5.97
C VAL A 52 -0.76 -4.74 6.93
N LEU A 53 -1.79 -5.57 7.12
CA LEU A 53 -1.78 -6.68 8.07
C LEU A 53 -1.48 -8.00 7.40
N LYS A 54 -0.80 -8.89 8.15
CA LYS A 54 -0.58 -10.28 7.75
C LYS A 54 -1.73 -11.16 8.24
N TYR A 55 -2.25 -12.05 7.42
CA TYR A 55 -3.24 -13.03 7.88
C TYR A 55 -2.63 -13.97 8.93
N SER A 56 -3.33 -14.20 10.04
CA SER A 56 -2.85 -15.06 11.12
C SER A 56 -2.79 -16.55 10.74
N THR A 57 -3.53 -16.97 9.71
CA THR A 57 -3.68 -18.38 9.32
C THR A 57 -3.32 -18.68 7.87
N GLU A 58 -2.93 -17.69 7.07
CA GLU A 58 -2.73 -17.86 5.61
C GLU A 58 -1.27 -17.65 5.15
N GLY A 59 -0.30 -17.83 6.05
CA GLY A 59 1.12 -17.70 5.74
C GLY A 59 1.48 -16.26 5.36
N ASP A 60 2.20 -16.07 4.25
CA ASP A 60 2.62 -14.75 3.75
C ASP A 60 1.57 -14.09 2.86
N LYS A 61 0.29 -14.16 3.27
CA LYS A 61 -0.77 -13.33 2.69
C LYS A 61 -1.00 -12.09 3.53
N TRP A 62 -1.28 -11.00 2.84
CA TRP A 62 -1.45 -9.70 3.45
C TRP A 62 -2.74 -9.04 2.97
N PHE A 63 -3.23 -8.07 3.74
CA PHE A 63 -4.41 -7.30 3.37
C PHE A 63 -4.33 -5.88 3.91
N LEU A 64 -4.95 -4.97 3.16
CA LEU A 64 -5.05 -3.56 3.47
C LEU A 64 -6.30 -3.32 4.34
N ILE A 65 -6.16 -2.50 5.38
CA ILE A 65 -7.22 -2.08 6.29
C ILE A 65 -7.28 -0.55 6.39
N ASP A 66 -8.27 -0.05 7.13
CA ASP A 66 -8.42 1.36 7.51
C ASP A 66 -8.67 2.31 6.32
N PHE A 67 -9.91 2.32 5.85
CA PHE A 67 -10.37 3.12 4.72
C PHE A 67 -11.02 4.44 5.15
N ASP A 68 -10.81 4.88 6.40
CA ASP A 68 -11.49 6.07 6.95
C ASP A 68 -11.06 7.36 6.23
N GLU A 69 -9.80 7.42 5.80
CA GLU A 69 -9.30 8.47 4.92
C GLU A 69 -9.60 8.19 3.44
N GLY A 70 -10.27 7.10 3.08
CA GLY A 70 -10.58 6.76 1.70
C GLY A 70 -11.56 7.74 1.05
N THR A 71 -11.39 8.01 -0.25
CA THR A 71 -12.33 8.88 -1.00
C THR A 71 -12.32 8.62 -2.50
N SER A 72 -13.31 9.16 -3.21
CA SER A 72 -13.38 9.08 -4.67
C SER A 72 -12.38 10.03 -5.34
N SER A 73 -11.76 9.57 -6.43
CA SER A 73 -10.87 10.35 -7.29
C SER A 73 -11.67 10.97 -8.44
N PRO A 74 -11.44 12.26 -8.78
CA PRO A 74 -10.55 13.20 -8.09
C PRO A 74 -11.16 13.75 -6.79
N ALA A 75 -10.30 14.19 -5.86
CA ALA A 75 -10.71 14.86 -4.63
C ALA A 75 -9.97 16.19 -4.43
N ALA A 76 -10.63 17.13 -3.73
CA ALA A 76 -10.04 18.41 -3.36
C ALA A 76 -8.92 18.25 -2.30
N LYS A 77 -8.13 19.30 -2.10
CA LYS A 77 -7.07 19.34 -1.08
C LYS A 77 -7.58 19.00 0.33
N VAL A 78 -6.70 18.45 1.15
CA VAL A 78 -6.98 18.09 2.54
C VAL A 78 -5.96 18.79 3.43
N THR A 79 -6.37 19.31 4.59
CA THR A 79 -5.47 20.07 5.50
C THR A 79 -5.10 19.33 6.78
N HIS A 80 -5.76 18.21 7.10
CA HIS A 80 -5.48 17.43 8.30
C HIS A 80 -4.44 16.32 8.11
N LEU A 81 -4.09 15.99 6.86
CA LEU A 81 -3.07 15.00 6.55
C LEU A 81 -1.65 15.59 6.68
N LYS A 82 -0.69 14.76 7.11
CA LYS A 82 0.69 15.17 7.40
C LYS A 82 1.55 15.23 6.14
N ALA A 83 2.31 16.30 5.95
CA ALA A 83 3.14 16.52 4.76
C ALA A 83 4.28 15.50 4.61
N GLU A 84 4.74 14.92 5.72
CA GLU A 84 5.97 14.11 5.75
C GLU A 84 5.74 12.64 5.37
N SER A 85 4.47 12.19 5.37
CA SER A 85 4.08 10.80 5.11
C SER A 85 3.07 10.64 3.98
N HIS A 86 2.78 11.72 3.24
CA HIS A 86 1.78 11.74 2.18
C HIS A 86 2.34 12.34 0.91
N ALA A 87 1.70 11.99 -0.22
CA ALA A 87 2.03 12.55 -1.51
C ALA A 87 1.92 14.09 -1.47
N PRO A 88 2.90 14.84 -2.01
CA PRO A 88 2.98 16.30 -1.85
C PRO A 88 1.75 17.03 -2.43
N GLU A 89 1.10 16.46 -3.45
CA GLU A 89 -0.09 17.04 -4.07
C GLU A 89 -1.35 17.01 -3.18
N ILE A 90 -1.40 16.17 -2.14
CA ILE A 90 -2.55 16.12 -1.21
C ILE A 90 -2.77 17.49 -0.54
N LEU A 91 -1.66 18.17 -0.24
CA LEU A 91 -1.65 19.46 0.46
C LEU A 91 -1.54 20.65 -0.49
N SER A 92 -0.86 20.48 -1.62
CA SER A 92 -0.47 21.60 -2.50
C SER A 92 -1.34 21.76 -3.74
N SER A 93 -2.00 20.70 -4.21
CA SER A 93 -2.80 20.77 -5.44
C SER A 93 -4.27 21.06 -5.16
N SER A 94 -4.93 21.75 -6.08
CA SER A 94 -6.39 21.96 -6.03
C SER A 94 -7.18 20.65 -6.13
N SER A 95 -6.58 19.62 -6.72
CA SER A 95 -7.15 18.29 -6.92
C SER A 95 -6.05 17.22 -6.91
N HIS A 96 -6.35 16.06 -6.32
CA HIS A 96 -5.49 14.88 -6.36
C HIS A 96 -6.25 13.64 -6.83
N THR A 97 -5.51 12.62 -7.26
CA THR A 97 -6.04 11.41 -7.90
C THR A 97 -5.44 10.16 -7.27
N VAL A 98 -5.83 8.97 -7.74
CA VAL A 98 -5.31 7.65 -7.34
C VAL A 98 -3.77 7.54 -7.29
N LYS A 99 -3.04 8.47 -7.94
CA LYS A 99 -1.59 8.55 -7.89
C LYS A 99 -1.02 8.87 -6.50
N VAL A 100 -1.84 9.36 -5.57
CA VAL A 100 -1.42 9.55 -4.16
C VAL A 100 -1.07 8.21 -3.51
N ASP A 101 -1.88 7.16 -3.73
CA ASP A 101 -1.62 5.83 -3.20
C ASP A 101 -0.35 5.22 -3.81
N ILE A 102 -0.05 5.54 -5.09
CA ILE A 102 1.18 5.09 -5.75
C ILE A 102 2.42 5.70 -5.10
N TRP A 103 2.36 6.97 -4.73
CA TRP A 103 3.44 7.59 -3.96
C TRP A 103 3.60 6.90 -2.61
N SER A 104 2.50 6.61 -1.92
CA SER A 104 2.53 5.89 -0.64
C SER A 104 3.10 4.47 -0.76
N VAL A 105 2.96 3.77 -1.90
CA VAL A 105 3.70 2.52 -2.16
C VAL A 105 5.21 2.76 -2.17
N GLY A 106 5.66 3.86 -2.77
CA GLY A 106 7.07 4.28 -2.69
C GLY A 106 7.49 4.60 -1.26
N TYR A 107 6.60 5.21 -0.47
CA TYR A 107 6.84 5.49 0.94
C TYR A 107 6.94 4.22 1.79
N LEU A 108 6.11 3.20 1.53
CA LEU A 108 6.21 1.87 2.15
C LEU A 108 7.58 1.24 1.88
N LEU A 109 8.07 1.29 0.64
CA LEU A 109 9.41 0.82 0.28
C LEU A 109 10.50 1.60 1.01
N MET A 110 10.38 2.94 1.08
CA MET A 110 11.34 3.80 1.75
C MET A 110 11.40 3.58 3.28
N THR A 111 10.26 3.26 3.90
CA THR A 111 10.13 3.06 5.34
C THR A 111 10.09 1.58 5.75
N SER A 112 10.34 0.68 4.79
CA SER A 112 10.39 -0.75 5.02
C SER A 112 11.42 -1.09 6.10
N PRO A 113 11.08 -1.91 7.10
CA PRO A 113 12.06 -2.41 8.06
C PRO A 113 13.16 -3.27 7.42
N PHE A 114 12.85 -3.88 6.28
CA PHE A 114 13.83 -4.54 5.43
C PHE A 114 14.56 -3.50 4.56
N GLN A 115 15.83 -3.24 4.89
CA GLN A 115 16.65 -2.18 4.28
C GLN A 115 17.42 -2.63 3.02
N ASP A 116 17.66 -3.93 2.86
CA ASP A 116 18.46 -4.48 1.76
C ASP A 116 17.61 -4.64 0.49
N LEU A 117 17.10 -3.52 -0.04
CA LEU A 117 16.31 -3.50 -1.27
C LEU A 117 17.17 -3.89 -2.49
N THR A 118 16.62 -4.73 -3.35
CA THR A 118 17.26 -5.04 -4.64
C THR A 118 17.29 -3.79 -5.53
N PRO A 119 18.22 -3.71 -6.51
CA PRO A 119 18.25 -2.60 -7.46
C PRO A 119 16.91 -2.36 -8.17
N GLU A 120 16.15 -3.42 -8.43
CA GLU A 120 14.82 -3.37 -9.03
C GLU A 120 13.79 -2.70 -8.10
N LEU A 121 13.80 -3.04 -6.81
CA LEU A 121 12.93 -2.42 -5.81
C LEU A 121 13.31 -0.96 -5.56
N GLU A 122 14.60 -0.64 -5.56
CA GLU A 122 15.11 0.74 -5.49
C GLU A 122 14.63 1.59 -6.69
N ARG A 123 14.63 1.00 -7.89
CA ARG A 123 14.08 1.64 -9.08
C ARG A 123 12.57 1.86 -8.97
N ILE A 124 11.82 0.86 -8.52
CA ILE A 124 10.37 0.97 -8.30
C ILE A 124 10.08 2.07 -7.27
N LYS A 125 10.79 2.09 -6.14
CA LYS A 125 10.68 3.12 -5.10
C LYS A 125 10.85 4.52 -5.71
N SER A 126 11.91 4.70 -6.50
CA SER A 126 12.23 5.98 -7.16
C SER A 126 11.17 6.42 -8.18
N GLN A 127 10.54 5.47 -8.89
CA GLN A 127 9.43 5.76 -9.81
C GLN A 127 8.14 6.14 -9.08
N CYS A 128 7.86 5.51 -7.95
CA CYS A 128 6.69 5.83 -7.11
C CYS A 128 6.82 7.21 -6.46
N LEU A 129 8.01 7.60 -6.00
CA LEU A 129 8.26 8.85 -5.28
C LEU A 129 8.44 10.09 -6.18
N GLN A 130 8.14 10.00 -7.47
CA GLN A 130 8.23 11.14 -8.39
C GLN A 130 7.33 12.30 -7.92
N LYS A 131 7.86 13.53 -8.00
CA LYS A 131 7.12 14.75 -7.61
C LYS A 131 5.89 14.95 -8.49
N ASP A 132 6.04 14.75 -9.80
CA ASP A 132 4.93 14.79 -10.74
C ASP A 132 4.11 13.48 -10.67
N PRO A 133 2.82 13.54 -10.28
CA PRO A 133 1.96 12.36 -10.22
C PRO A 133 1.76 11.67 -11.57
N SER A 134 1.89 12.41 -12.68
CA SER A 134 1.72 11.84 -14.03
C SER A 134 2.85 10.87 -14.39
N SER A 135 4.05 11.14 -13.87
CA SER A 135 5.27 10.35 -14.07
C SER A 135 5.32 9.06 -13.24
N ARG A 136 4.43 8.89 -12.25
CA ARG A 136 4.32 7.68 -11.43
C ARG A 136 3.63 6.55 -12.21
N PRO A 137 4.04 5.27 -12.04
CA PRO A 137 3.37 4.13 -12.67
C PRO A 137 1.93 3.94 -12.17
N THR A 138 1.20 3.02 -12.79
CA THR A 138 -0.12 2.61 -12.29
C THR A 138 0.01 1.43 -11.33
N ALA A 139 -0.96 1.22 -10.44
CA ALA A 139 -0.98 0.06 -9.55
C ALA A 139 -0.88 -1.26 -10.33
N LYS A 140 -1.49 -1.33 -11.52
CA LYS A 140 -1.43 -2.51 -12.40
C LYS A 140 -0.02 -2.77 -12.93
N LEU A 141 0.69 -1.73 -13.39
CA LEU A 141 2.08 -1.89 -13.87
C LEU A 141 3.01 -2.31 -12.73
N LEU A 142 2.84 -1.74 -11.54
CA LEU A 142 3.59 -2.12 -10.35
C LEU A 142 3.30 -3.56 -9.94
N LEU A 143 2.02 -3.98 -9.95
CA LEU A 143 1.65 -5.35 -9.60
C LEU A 143 2.35 -6.36 -10.50
N THR A 144 2.31 -6.14 -11.82
CA THR A 144 3.01 -7.02 -12.77
C THR A 144 4.51 -7.06 -12.51
N ALA A 145 5.14 -5.90 -12.24
CA ALA A 145 6.58 -5.86 -11.94
C ALA A 145 6.94 -6.63 -10.66
N ILE A 146 6.14 -6.49 -9.60
CA ILE A 146 6.35 -7.22 -8.33
C ILE A 146 6.10 -8.71 -8.51
N GLU A 147 5.07 -9.12 -9.25
CA GLU A 147 4.81 -10.54 -9.53
C GLU A 147 5.97 -11.18 -10.30
N SER A 148 6.56 -10.49 -11.27
CA SER A 148 7.77 -10.99 -11.96
C SER A 148 8.99 -11.15 -11.05
N LEU A 149 9.14 -10.32 -10.01
CA LEU A 149 10.23 -10.46 -9.02
C LEU A 149 10.02 -11.60 -8.04
N ILE A 150 8.77 -12.05 -7.85
CA ILE A 150 8.46 -13.22 -6.99
C ILE A 150 8.74 -14.53 -7.73
N GLU A 151 8.63 -14.52 -9.06
CA GLU A 151 8.83 -15.70 -9.92
C GLU A 151 10.29 -15.94 -10.33
N SER A 152 11.17 -14.95 -10.13
CA SER A 152 12.60 -14.99 -10.46
C SER A 152 13.46 -15.64 -9.37
#